data_AF-A0A0Q6WUF6-F1
#
_entry.id   AF-A0A0Q6WUF6-F1
#
_cell.length_a   1.000
_cell.length_b   1.000
_cell.length_c   1.000
_cell.angle_alpha   90.00
_cell.angle_beta   90.00
_cell.angle_gamma   90.00
#
_symmetry.space_group_name_H-M   'P 1'
#
loop_
_entity.id
_entity.type
_entity.pdbx_description
1 polymer ?
#
loop_
_entity_poly.entity_id
_entity_poly.type
_entity_poly.pdbx_seq_one_letter_code
_entity_poly.pdbx_strand_id
1 'polypeptide(L)'
;MKTYLGAVVGAALGLAMFCADAEAQSDSVQIKAPQQAPKVMRLAPGEFDEYAASYDLSNGERIAFSQRGQRYFAQLGGEPRTELLPRAPGVFITPAGARVEFSNKGAELTIRNYERLVTSAVLPPGTVMMAVR
;
A
#
# COMPACT_ATOMS: atom_id res chain seq x y z
N MET A 1 26.23 -8.48 55.90
CA MET A 1 27.02 -7.27 56.23
C MET A 1 28.49 -7.65 56.42
N LYS A 2 29.35 -7.33 55.45
CA LYS A 2 30.79 -7.06 55.65
C LYS A 2 31.32 -6.45 54.35
N THR A 3 31.44 -5.13 54.37
CA THR A 3 32.22 -4.24 53.48
C THR A 3 33.70 -4.60 53.52
N TYR A 4 34.49 -4.32 52.46
CA TYR A 4 35.86 -3.71 52.38
C TYR A 4 36.24 -3.71 50.87
N LEU A 5 36.41 -2.63 50.11
CA LEU A 5 37.26 -1.41 50.14
C LEU A 5 38.77 -1.65 49.90
N GLY A 6 39.31 -1.03 48.83
CA GLY A 6 40.74 -0.79 48.54
C GLY A 6 41.44 -1.93 47.76
N ALA A 7 42.43 -1.73 46.87
CA ALA A 7 43.19 -0.59 46.37
C ALA A 7 43.96 -1.11 45.10
N VAL A 8 43.95 -0.42 43.96
CA VAL A 8 45.06 0.36 43.37
C VAL A 8 46.30 -0.44 42.86
N VAL A 9 46.54 -0.23 41.56
CA VAL A 9 47.81 -0.18 40.78
C VAL A 9 48.46 -1.48 40.25
N GLY A 10 48.67 -1.46 38.94
CA GLY A 10 49.63 -2.29 38.22
C GLY A 10 49.67 -1.89 36.74
N ALA A 11 50.50 -0.90 36.40
CA ALA A 11 50.74 -0.46 35.03
C ALA A 11 51.65 -1.44 34.27
N ALA A 12 51.33 -1.72 33.00
CA ALA A 12 52.32 -2.16 32.02
C ALA A 12 51.90 -1.74 30.61
N LEU A 13 52.70 -0.85 30.03
CA LEU A 13 52.69 -0.42 28.63
C LEU A 13 53.15 -1.56 27.71
N GLY A 14 52.48 -1.75 26.58
CA GLY A 14 52.93 -2.59 25.47
C GLY A 14 52.32 -2.13 24.15
N LEU A 15 53.20 -1.67 23.25
CA LEU A 15 52.90 -1.12 21.91
C LEU A 15 52.41 -2.19 20.90
N ALA A 16 51.43 -1.77 20.08
CA ALA A 16 51.19 -2.06 18.65
C ALA A 16 51.43 -3.47 18.05
N MET A 17 50.41 -4.02 17.38
CA MET A 17 50.39 -4.22 15.91
C MET A 17 49.07 -4.87 15.45
N PHE A 18 48.55 -4.37 14.32
CA PHE A 18 47.38 -4.86 13.59
C PHE A 18 47.60 -6.29 13.07
N CYS A 19 46.56 -7.13 13.16
CA CYS A 19 45.96 -7.82 12.01
C CYS A 19 44.63 -8.48 12.41
N ALA A 20 43.67 -8.32 11.51
CA ALA A 20 42.28 -8.72 11.63
C ALA A 20 42.10 -10.24 11.71
N ASP A 21 41.15 -10.68 12.53
CA ASP A 21 39.96 -11.38 12.03
C ASP A 21 38.86 -11.23 13.08
N ALA A 22 38.16 -10.11 13.00
CA ALA A 22 36.86 -9.98 13.63
C ALA A 22 35.87 -10.68 12.69
N GLU A 23 35.70 -11.99 12.86
CA GLU A 23 34.47 -12.66 12.44
C GLU A 23 33.33 -12.14 13.32
N ALA A 24 32.92 -10.89 13.05
CA ALA A 24 31.64 -10.37 13.44
C ALA A 24 30.61 -11.20 12.67
N GLN A 25 30.25 -12.34 13.26
CA GLN A 25 29.07 -13.12 12.95
C GLN A 25 27.89 -12.15 12.96
N SER A 26 27.60 -11.62 11.77
CA SER A 26 26.49 -10.72 11.55
C SER A 26 25.26 -11.60 11.52
N ASP A 27 24.78 -11.90 12.73
CA ASP A 27 23.44 -12.39 12.98
C ASP A 27 22.48 -11.36 12.37
N SER A 28 22.19 -11.61 11.11
CA SER A 28 21.33 -10.77 10.31
C SER A 28 19.93 -11.03 10.84
N VAL A 29 19.52 -10.22 11.81
CA VAL A 29 18.13 -10.16 12.26
C VAL A 29 17.30 -9.67 11.08
N GLN A 30 16.90 -10.63 10.26
CA GLN A 30 15.85 -10.47 9.25
C GLN A 30 14.58 -10.15 10.03
N ILE A 31 14.30 -8.86 10.21
CA ILE A 31 12.98 -8.41 10.64
C ILE A 31 12.02 -8.79 9.51
N LYS A 32 11.50 -10.02 9.58
CA LYS A 32 10.22 -10.36 8.97
C LYS A 32 9.18 -9.51 9.69
N ALA A 33 9.03 -8.26 9.25
CA ALA A 33 7.80 -7.53 9.51
C ALA A 33 6.68 -8.49 9.07
N PRO A 34 5.75 -8.88 9.96
CA PRO A 34 4.61 -9.65 9.51
C PRO A 34 3.97 -8.77 8.45
N GLN A 35 3.98 -9.25 7.20
CA GLN A 35 3.18 -8.66 6.14
C GLN A 35 1.75 -8.78 6.65
N GLN A 36 1.27 -7.71 7.28
CA GLN A 36 -0.08 -7.64 7.79
C GLN A 36 -0.96 -7.84 6.55
N ALA A 37 -1.61 -8.99 6.48
CA ALA A 37 -2.58 -9.27 5.44
C ALA A 37 -3.49 -8.03 5.35
N PRO A 38 -3.68 -7.45 4.16
CA PRO A 38 -4.34 -6.17 4.03
C PRO A 38 -5.67 -6.21 4.79
N LYS A 39 -5.77 -5.49 5.91
CA LYS A 39 -6.97 -5.46 6.74
C LYS A 39 -8.10 -4.99 5.81
N VAL A 40 -8.96 -5.93 5.42
CA VAL A 40 -10.09 -5.63 4.54
C VAL A 40 -11.00 -4.75 5.36
N MET A 41 -10.94 -3.45 5.09
CA MET A 41 -11.82 -2.50 5.74
C MET A 41 -13.25 -2.80 5.29
N ARG A 42 -14.23 -2.54 6.14
CA ARG A 42 -15.63 -2.47 5.70
C ARG A 42 -16.06 -1.03 5.82
N LEU A 43 -16.75 -0.55 4.79
CA LEU A 43 -17.39 0.76 4.83
C LEU A 43 -18.66 0.68 5.68
N ALA A 44 -19.11 1.81 6.19
CA ALA A 44 -20.41 1.87 6.83
C ALA A 44 -21.53 1.58 5.80
N PRO A 45 -22.69 1.07 6.24
CA PRO A 45 -23.84 0.92 5.35
C PRO A 45 -24.18 2.25 4.68
N GLY A 46 -24.35 2.25 3.35
CA GLY A 46 -24.69 3.43 2.56
C GLY A 46 -23.52 4.36 2.22
N GLU A 47 -22.33 4.18 2.81
CA GLU A 47 -21.18 5.05 2.52
C GLU A 47 -20.74 4.99 1.04
N PHE A 48 -20.86 3.81 0.41
CA PHE A 48 -20.49 3.63 -0.99
C PHE A 48 -21.50 4.26 -1.97
N ASP A 49 -22.71 4.62 -1.51
CA ASP A 49 -23.75 5.17 -2.38
C ASP A 49 -23.29 6.48 -3.05
N GLU A 50 -22.53 7.30 -2.32
CA GLU A 50 -21.91 8.52 -2.82
C GLU A 50 -21.00 8.27 -4.05
N TYR A 51 -20.38 7.09 -4.10
CA TYR A 51 -19.41 6.68 -5.14
C TYR A 51 -20.05 5.83 -6.25
N ALA A 52 -21.23 5.26 -6.01
CA ALA A 52 -21.92 4.31 -6.89
C ALA A 52 -22.53 4.99 -8.12
N ALA A 53 -21.67 5.52 -8.99
CA ALA A 53 -22.04 6.23 -10.21
C ALA A 53 -21.19 5.78 -11.41
N SER A 54 -21.52 6.30 -12.59
CA SER A 54 -20.68 6.21 -13.77
C SER A 54 -19.89 7.52 -13.95
N TYR A 55 -18.65 7.40 -14.38
CA TYR A 55 -17.74 8.52 -14.59
C TYR A 55 -17.18 8.45 -16.00
N ASP A 56 -17.20 9.59 -16.68
CA ASP A 56 -16.54 9.77 -17.97
C ASP A 56 -15.08 10.14 -17.72
N LEU A 57 -14.19 9.23 -18.05
CA LEU A 57 -12.75 9.39 -17.88
C LEU A 57 -12.21 10.39 -18.90
N SER A 58 -11.09 11.02 -18.56
CA SER A 58 -10.37 11.98 -19.40
C SER A 58 -9.98 11.46 -20.79
N ASN A 59 -9.95 10.13 -20.99
CA ASN A 59 -9.68 9.50 -22.29
C ASN A 59 -10.96 9.18 -23.11
N GLY A 60 -12.14 9.58 -22.63
CA GLY A 60 -13.43 9.33 -23.28
C GLY A 60 -14.06 7.98 -22.96
N GLU A 61 -13.38 7.11 -22.20
CA GLU A 61 -13.98 5.87 -21.71
C GLU A 61 -14.90 6.13 -20.51
N ARG A 62 -15.86 5.24 -20.29
CA ARG A 62 -16.77 5.30 -19.15
C ARG A 62 -16.50 4.14 -18.19
N ILE A 63 -16.36 4.47 -16.91
CA ILE A 63 -16.24 3.49 -15.82
C ILE A 63 -17.45 3.58 -14.90
N ALA A 64 -18.01 2.43 -14.55
CA ALA A 64 -19.16 2.32 -13.66
C ALA A 64 -18.76 1.67 -12.33
N PHE A 65 -19.19 2.28 -11.22
CA PHE A 65 -19.00 1.76 -9.87
C PHE A 65 -20.32 1.25 -9.31
N SER A 66 -20.30 0.07 -8.70
CA SER A 66 -21.52 -0.55 -8.17
C SER A 66 -21.24 -1.40 -6.93
N GLN A 67 -22.25 -1.57 -6.09
CA GLN A 67 -22.21 -2.44 -4.91
C GLN A 67 -23.15 -3.63 -5.11
N ARG A 68 -22.70 -4.83 -4.70
CA ARG A 68 -23.55 -6.02 -4.58
C ARG A 68 -23.31 -6.65 -3.21
N GLY A 69 -24.31 -6.57 -2.33
CA GLY A 69 -24.17 -7.00 -0.95
C GLY A 69 -23.08 -6.19 -0.24
N GLN A 70 -22.01 -6.85 0.21
CA GLN A 70 -20.87 -6.20 0.87
C GLN A 70 -19.63 -6.04 -0.04
N ARG A 71 -19.78 -6.30 -1.34
CA ARG A 71 -18.70 -6.21 -2.32
C ARG A 71 -18.90 -5.03 -3.25
N TYR A 72 -17.79 -4.39 -3.61
CA TYR A 72 -17.76 -3.22 -4.46
C TYR A 72 -17.09 -3.59 -5.78
N PHE A 73 -17.52 -2.97 -6.86
CA PHE A 73 -17.06 -3.33 -8.20
C PHE A 73 -16.84 -2.09 -9.04
N ALA A 74 -15.81 -2.17 -9.89
CA ALA A 74 -15.58 -1.26 -10.99
C ALA A 74 -15.74 -2.02 -12.31
N GLN A 75 -16.30 -1.38 -13.31
CA GLN A 75 -16.44 -1.93 -14.65
C GLN A 75 -16.17 -0.83 -15.67
N LEU A 76 -15.08 -0.98 -16.41
CA LEU A 76 -14.78 -0.15 -17.57
C LEU A 76 -15.55 -0.71 -18.79
N GLY A 77 -15.98 0.17 -19.70
CA GLY A 77 -16.62 -0.26 -20.94
C GLY A 77 -15.76 -1.25 -21.72
N GLY A 78 -16.33 -2.41 -22.10
CA GLY A 78 -15.61 -3.46 -22.83
C GLY A 78 -14.73 -4.37 -21.98
N GLU A 79 -14.45 -4.01 -20.72
CA GLU A 79 -13.63 -4.80 -19.80
C GLU A 79 -14.47 -5.67 -18.85
N PRO A 80 -13.90 -6.77 -18.32
CA PRO A 80 -14.54 -7.53 -17.27
C PRO A 80 -14.69 -6.68 -16.00
N ARG A 81 -15.75 -6.95 -15.25
CA ARG A 81 -15.96 -6.35 -13.93
C ARG A 81 -14.84 -6.79 -12.98
N THR A 82 -14.25 -5.84 -12.27
CA THR A 82 -13.24 -6.08 -11.24
C THR A 82 -13.76 -5.71 -9.86
N GLU A 83 -13.32 -6.45 -8.84
CA GLU A 83 -13.66 -6.16 -7.45
C GLU A 83 -12.81 -5.00 -6.92
N LEU A 84 -13.42 -4.18 -6.07
CA LEU A 84 -12.77 -3.10 -5.34
C LEU A 84 -12.66 -3.46 -3.87
N LEU A 85 -11.44 -3.40 -3.35
CA LEU A 85 -11.12 -3.63 -1.95
C LEU A 85 -10.96 -2.27 -1.26
N PRO A 86 -11.83 -1.92 -0.31
CA PRO A 86 -11.75 -0.64 0.40
C PRO A 86 -10.50 -0.58 1.28
N ARG A 87 -9.86 0.60 1.30
CA ARG A 87 -8.69 0.92 2.14
C ARG A 87 -8.95 2.05 3.11
N ALA A 88 -9.73 3.04 2.68
CA ALA A 88 -10.20 4.17 3.47
C ALA A 88 -11.52 4.66 2.85
N PRO A 89 -12.28 5.56 3.50
CA PRO A 89 -13.43 6.21 2.86
C PRO A 89 -12.98 6.87 1.55
N GLY A 90 -13.66 6.56 0.45
CA GLY A 90 -13.31 7.05 -0.89
C GLY A 90 -12.04 6.45 -1.50
N VAL A 91 -11.34 5.53 -0.85
CA VAL A 91 -10.08 4.93 -1.38
C VAL A 91 -10.21 3.42 -1.51
N PHE A 92 -10.01 2.94 -2.73
CA PHE A 92 -10.15 1.53 -3.09
C PHE A 92 -8.95 1.05 -3.90
N ILE A 93 -8.67 -0.25 -3.82
CA ILE A 93 -7.62 -0.93 -4.57
C ILE A 93 -8.21 -2.14 -5.26
N THR A 94 -7.89 -2.37 -6.53
CA THR A 94 -8.23 -3.63 -7.21
C THR A 94 -7.23 -4.73 -6.88
N PRO A 95 -7.61 -6.02 -7.03
CA PRO A 95 -6.67 -7.13 -6.89
C PRO A 95 -5.41 -6.99 -7.78
N ALA A 96 -5.55 -6.34 -8.94
CA ALA A 96 -4.45 -6.08 -9.88
C ALA A 96 -3.57 -4.87 -9.50
N GLY A 97 -3.91 -4.12 -8.45
CA GLY A 97 -3.10 -3.01 -7.94
C GLY A 97 -3.45 -1.62 -8.51
N ALA A 98 -4.57 -1.48 -9.23
CA ALA A 98 -5.10 -0.16 -9.57
C ALA A 98 -5.64 0.51 -8.30
N ARG A 99 -5.41 1.83 -8.17
CA ARG A 99 -5.91 2.62 -7.04
C ARG A 99 -6.97 3.59 -7.51
N VAL A 100 -8.12 3.55 -6.87
CA VAL A 100 -9.29 4.37 -7.17
C VAL A 100 -9.53 5.28 -5.97
N GLU A 101 -9.53 6.59 -6.20
CA GLU A 101 -9.67 7.63 -5.18
C GLU A 101 -10.82 8.55 -5.58
N PHE A 102 -11.84 8.61 -4.73
CA PHE A 102 -12.97 9.52 -4.86
C PHE A 102 -12.73 10.73 -3.95
N SER A 103 -12.79 11.93 -4.52
CA SER A 103 -12.75 13.19 -3.78
C SER A 103 -14.08 13.93 -3.94
N ASN A 104 -14.27 14.96 -3.10
CA ASN A 104 -15.44 15.83 -3.17
C ASN A 104 -16.78 15.05 -3.21
N LYS A 105 -16.94 14.10 -2.28
CA LYS A 105 -18.12 13.22 -2.18
C LYS A 105 -18.46 12.47 -3.49
N GLY A 106 -17.42 12.03 -4.20
CA GLY A 106 -17.58 11.34 -5.48
C GLY A 106 -17.89 12.27 -6.65
N ALA A 107 -17.73 13.59 -6.52
CA ALA A 107 -17.77 14.48 -7.69
C ALA A 107 -16.52 14.32 -8.57
N GLU A 108 -15.39 13.97 -7.94
CA GLU A 108 -14.10 13.80 -8.60
C GLU A 108 -13.60 12.37 -8.39
N LEU A 109 -12.97 11.83 -9.43
CA LEU A 109 -12.39 10.50 -9.46
C LEU A 109 -10.95 10.59 -9.97
N THR A 110 -10.03 9.95 -9.26
CA THR A 110 -8.67 9.71 -9.71
C THR A 110 -8.38 8.21 -9.69
N ILE A 111 -7.90 7.69 -10.82
CA ILE A 111 -7.46 6.30 -10.96
C ILE A 111 -5.97 6.29 -11.24
N ARG A 112 -5.18 5.66 -10.37
CA ARG A 112 -3.74 5.43 -10.58
C ARG A 112 -3.49 3.98 -10.96
N ASN A 113 -2.43 3.77 -11.74
CA ASN A 113 -2.10 2.49 -12.36
C ASN A 113 -3.30 1.99 -13.20
N TYR A 114 -3.87 2.89 -14.02
CA TYR A 114 -5.02 2.60 -14.87
C TYR A 114 -4.78 1.42 -15.82
N GLU A 115 -3.52 1.20 -16.22
CA GLU A 115 -3.10 0.05 -17.01
C GLU A 115 -3.42 -1.30 -16.35
N ARG A 116 -3.68 -1.32 -15.04
CA ARG A 116 -4.08 -2.54 -14.30
C ARG A 116 -5.58 -2.83 -14.38
N LEU A 117 -6.38 -1.90 -14.90
CA LEU A 117 -7.83 -2.08 -15.13
C LEU A 117 -8.13 -2.54 -16.54
N VAL A 118 -7.26 -2.21 -17.50
CA VAL A 118 -7.43 -2.54 -18.91
C VAL A 118 -6.68 -3.82 -19.22
N THR A 119 -7.40 -4.83 -19.70
CA THR A 119 -6.86 -6.12 -20.15
C THR A 119 -6.79 -6.22 -21.67
N SER A 120 -7.57 -5.41 -22.39
CA SER A 120 -7.61 -5.39 -23.86
C SER A 120 -6.45 -4.62 -24.51
N ALA A 121 -5.67 -3.86 -23.75
CA ALA A 121 -4.59 -3.03 -24.28
C ALA A 121 -3.39 -2.95 -23.32
N VAL A 122 -2.19 -2.77 -23.87
CA VAL A 122 -0.97 -2.51 -23.10
C VAL A 122 -0.77 -1.00 -23.02
N LEU A 123 -0.84 -0.45 -21.80
CA LEU A 123 -0.62 0.96 -21.51
C LEU A 123 0.69 1.17 -20.73
N PRO A 124 1.28 2.38 -20.74
CA PRO A 124 2.45 2.69 -19.94
C PRO A 124 2.20 2.45 -18.44
N PRO A 125 3.22 1.99 -17.68
CA PRO A 125 3.07 1.82 -16.24
C PRO A 125 2.85 3.15 -15.52
N GLY A 126 2.04 3.15 -14.47
CA GLY A 126 1.75 4.35 -13.69
C GLY A 126 0.80 5.32 -14.41
N THR A 127 0.00 4.83 -15.36
CA THR A 127 -0.97 5.66 -16.05
C THR A 127 -2.01 6.18 -15.05
N VAL A 128 -2.31 7.47 -15.12
CA VAL A 128 -3.32 8.13 -14.27
C VAL A 128 -4.48 8.59 -15.14
N MET A 129 -5.70 8.29 -14.69
CA MET A 129 -6.94 8.79 -15.28
C MET A 129 -7.71 9.60 -14.26
N MET A 130 -8.40 10.64 -14.73
CA MET A 130 -9.24 11.49 -13.89
C MET A 130 -10.63 11.59 -14.51
N ALA A 131 -11.62 11.86 -13.68
CA ALA A 131 -12.97 12.19 -14.11
C ALA A 131 -13.63 13.15 -13.13
N VAL A 132 -14.57 13.92 -13.68
CA VAL A 132 -15.48 14.78 -12.93
C VAL A 132 -16.88 14.49 -13.46
N ARG A 133 -17.85 14.32 -12.56
CA ARG A 133 -19.26 14.12 -12.93
C ARG A 133 -20.08 15.39 -12.80
#